data_AF-A0A4P9JC99-F1
#
_entry.id   AF-A0A4P9JC99-F1
#
_cell.length_a   1.000
_cell.length_b   1.000
_cell.length_c   1.000
_cell.angle_alpha   90.00
_cell.angle_beta   90.00
_cell.angle_gamma   90.00
#
_symmetry.space_group_name_H-M   'P 1'
#
loop_
_entity.id
_entity.type
_entity.pdbx_description
1 polymer ?
#
loop_
_entity_poly.entity_id
_entity_poly.type
_entity_poly.pdbx_seq_one_letter_code
_entity_poly.pdbx_strand_id
1 'polypeptide(L)'
;MALVQIDTEDLMAKSQAVEGSIGRLQAEVNAMESNLRQLQDTWRGQAANNFQAVLTEWRATQARVEESLVSIRGAMTHAAQQYLDAETANASMFRG
;
A
#
# COMPACT_ATOMS: atom_id res chain seq x y z
N MET A 1 -31.36 -17.53 1.73
CA MET A 1 -30.64 -16.23 1.78
C MET A 1 -29.29 -16.51 2.40
N ALA A 2 -28.20 -16.46 1.62
CA ALA A 2 -26.85 -16.85 2.07
C ALA A 2 -25.73 -16.05 1.39
N LEU A 3 -26.03 -14.90 0.78
CA LEU A 3 -25.01 -14.14 0.02
C LEU A 3 -24.15 -13.22 0.91
N VAL A 4 -24.72 -12.62 1.96
CA VAL A 4 -24.06 -11.52 2.68
C VAL A 4 -22.87 -11.96 3.56
N GLN A 5 -22.92 -13.17 4.12
CA GLN A 5 -21.86 -13.67 5.00
C GLN A 5 -20.62 -14.14 4.23
N ILE A 6 -20.82 -14.68 3.02
CA ILE A 6 -19.75 -15.14 2.13
C ILE A 6 -18.90 -13.95 1.64
N ASP A 7 -19.54 -12.80 1.39
CA ASP A 7 -18.85 -11.60 0.89
C ASP A 7 -17.94 -10.94 1.93
N THR A 8 -18.25 -11.08 3.23
CA THR A 8 -17.48 -10.43 4.31
C THR A 8 -16.15 -11.14 4.58
N GLU A 9 -16.17 -12.47 4.65
CA GLU A 9 -14.95 -13.28 4.83
C GLU A 9 -14.00 -13.13 3.63
N ASP A 10 -14.54 -13.09 2.41
CA ASP A 10 -13.76 -12.86 1.19
C ASP A 10 -13.16 -11.44 1.15
N LEU A 11 -13.91 -10.43 1.57
CA LEU A 11 -13.39 -9.05 1.69
C LEU A 11 -12.25 -8.96 2.71
N MET A 12 -12.38 -9.61 3.86
CA MET A 12 -11.31 -9.66 4.87
C MET A 12 -10.07 -10.38 4.35
N ALA A 13 -10.23 -11.52 3.68
CA ALA A 13 -9.12 -12.27 3.09
C ALA A 13 -8.40 -11.46 2.01
N LYS A 14 -9.13 -10.80 1.10
CA LYS A 14 -8.54 -9.91 0.09
C LYS A 14 -7.82 -8.74 0.74
N SER A 15 -8.38 -8.17 1.81
CA SER A 15 -7.77 -7.05 2.52
C SER A 15 -6.43 -7.45 3.15
N GLN A 16 -6.35 -8.64 3.75
CA GLN A 16 -5.10 -9.19 4.28
C GLN A 16 -4.07 -9.43 3.17
N ALA A 17 -4.49 -9.92 1.99
CA ALA A 17 -3.60 -10.11 0.86
C ALA A 17 -3.01 -8.78 0.33
N VAL A 18 -3.82 -7.71 0.33
CA VAL A 18 -3.35 -6.37 -0.03
C VAL A 18 -2.36 -5.84 1.00
N GLU A 19 -2.65 -5.94 2.31
CA GLU A 19 -1.71 -5.53 3.36
C GLU A 19 -0.37 -6.28 3.28
N GLY A 20 -0.40 -7.59 3.00
CA GLY A 20 0.82 -8.36 2.76
C GLY A 20 1.60 -7.87 1.54
N SER A 21 0.91 -7.41 0.50
CA SER A 21 1.54 -6.84 -0.71
C SER A 21 2.16 -5.46 -0.42
N ILE A 22 1.47 -4.63 0.37
CA ILE A 22 1.99 -3.33 0.84
C ILE A 22 3.29 -3.52 1.63
N GLY A 23 3.32 -4.46 2.57
CA GLY A 23 4.51 -4.75 3.36
C GLY A 23 5.70 -5.20 2.50
N ARG A 24 5.46 -6.05 1.49
CA ARG A 24 6.50 -6.45 0.52
C ARG A 24 7.00 -5.27 -0.30
N LEU A 25 6.12 -4.40 -0.80
CA LEU A 25 6.51 -3.22 -1.56
C LEU A 25 7.38 -2.26 -0.73
N GLN A 26 7.04 -2.04 0.53
CA GLN A 26 7.85 -1.22 1.43
C GLN A 26 9.24 -1.81 1.66
N ALA A 27 9.33 -3.13 1.83
CA ALA A 27 10.61 -3.82 1.96
C ALA A 27 11.48 -3.66 0.71
N GLU A 28 10.90 -3.84 -0.49
CA GLU A 28 11.60 -3.68 -1.77
C GLU A 28 12.07 -2.24 -2.01
N VAL A 29 11.25 -1.24 -1.66
CA VAL A 29 11.63 0.18 -1.75
C VAL A 29 12.83 0.47 -0.82
N ASN A 30 12.79 0.01 0.43
CA ASN A 30 13.91 0.20 1.36
C ASN A 30 15.18 -0.52 0.88
N ALA A 31 15.03 -1.74 0.34
CA ALA A 31 16.14 -2.50 -0.23
C ALA A 31 16.78 -1.77 -1.42
N MET A 32 15.96 -1.21 -2.32
CA MET A 32 16.45 -0.43 -3.46
C MET A 32 17.17 0.84 -3.03
N GLU A 33 16.68 1.56 -2.00
CA GLU A 33 17.39 2.73 -1.46
C GLU A 33 18.78 2.34 -0.93
N SER A 34 18.87 1.24 -0.16
CA SER A 34 20.15 0.72 0.35
C SER A 34 21.11 0.37 -0.78
N ASN A 35 20.62 -0.33 -1.82
CA ASN A 35 21.44 -0.71 -2.96
C ASN A 35 21.96 0.51 -3.74
N LEU A 36 21.12 1.54 -3.92
CA LEU A 36 21.53 2.78 -4.58
C LEU A 36 22.57 3.56 -3.77
N ARG A 37 22.48 3.56 -2.44
CA ARG A 37 23.50 4.16 -1.55
C ARG A 37 24.83 3.41 -1.62
N GLN A 38 24.80 2.09 -1.57
CA GLN A 38 26.02 1.28 -1.74
C GLN A 38 26.66 1.54 -3.11
N LEU A 39 25.85 1.63 -4.16
CA LEU A 39 26.35 1.94 -5.49
C LEU A 39 26.98 3.33 -5.52
N GLN A 40 26.35 4.35 -4.92
CA GLN A 40 26.93 5.70 -4.80
C GLN A 40 28.35 5.69 -4.20
N ASP A 41 28.60 4.89 -3.17
CA ASP A 41 29.91 4.81 -2.51
C ASP A 41 31.01 4.22 -3.42
N THR A 42 30.62 3.47 -4.47
CA THR A 42 31.56 2.89 -5.45
C THR A 42 31.98 3.87 -6.55
N TRP A 43 31.11 4.80 -6.94
CA TRP A 43 31.39 5.75 -8.01
C TRP A 43 32.20 6.94 -7.47
N ARG A 44 33.30 7.29 -8.14
CA ARG A 44 34.12 8.46 -7.82
C ARG A 44 34.18 9.44 -8.98
N GLY A 45 34.48 10.70 -8.68
CA GLY A 45 34.62 11.76 -9.69
C GLY A 45 33.28 12.15 -10.33
N GLN A 46 33.30 12.50 -11.61
CA GLN A 46 32.15 13.06 -12.32
C GLN A 46 30.92 12.12 -12.34
N ALA A 47 31.14 10.81 -12.30
CA ALA A 47 30.07 9.82 -12.25
C ALA A 47 29.29 9.86 -10.93
N ALA A 48 29.93 10.20 -9.80
CA ALA A 48 29.26 10.34 -8.51
C ALA A 48 28.23 11.48 -8.53
N ASN A 49 28.56 12.59 -9.19
CA ASN A 49 27.64 13.73 -9.35
C ASN A 49 26.40 13.34 -10.17
N ASN A 50 26.57 12.58 -11.26
CA ASN A 50 25.44 12.08 -12.05
C ASN A 50 24.60 11.08 -11.24
N PHE A 51 25.23 10.25 -10.40
CA PHE A 51 24.53 9.30 -9.54
C PHE A 51 23.66 9.98 -8.47
N GLN A 52 24.03 11.19 -8.06
CA GLN A 52 23.24 12.02 -7.13
C GLN A 52 21.89 12.43 -7.72
N ALA A 53 21.80 12.63 -9.04
CA ALA A 53 20.53 12.87 -9.72
C ALA A 53 19.63 11.61 -9.65
N VAL A 54 20.20 10.42 -9.87
CA VAL A 54 19.48 9.14 -9.76
C VAL A 54 18.93 8.93 -8.35
N LEU A 55 19.73 9.21 -7.31
CA LEU A 55 19.26 9.15 -5.92
C LEU A 55 18.13 10.13 -5.61
N THR A 56 18.17 11.32 -6.22
CA THR A 56 17.12 12.33 -6.04
C THR A 56 15.81 11.89 -6.70
N GLU A 57 15.88 11.36 -7.92
CA GLU A 57 14.74 10.78 -8.63
C GLU A 57 14.16 9.57 -7.89
N TRP A 58 15.03 8.72 -7.34
CA TRP A 58 14.62 7.60 -6.52
C TRP A 58 13.82 8.04 -5.29
N ARG A 59 14.30 9.04 -4.54
CA ARG A 59 13.56 9.58 -3.37
C ARG A 59 12.19 10.12 -3.75
N ALA A 60 12.07 10.79 -4.89
CA ALA A 60 10.77 11.25 -5.38
C ALA A 60 9.84 10.07 -5.74
N THR A 61 10.41 8.99 -6.29
CA THR A 61 9.66 7.76 -6.60
C THR A 61 9.19 7.06 -5.33
N GLN A 62 10.08 6.92 -4.33
CA GLN A 62 9.73 6.39 -3.00
C GLN A 62 8.55 7.15 -2.38
N ALA A 63 8.60 8.48 -2.37
CA ALA A 63 7.53 9.31 -1.81
C ALA A 63 6.18 9.04 -2.51
N ARG A 64 6.17 8.87 -3.84
CA ARG A 64 4.95 8.52 -4.59
C ARG A 64 4.44 7.12 -4.26
N VAL A 65 5.34 6.16 -4.04
CA VAL A 65 4.95 4.82 -3.60
C VAL A 65 4.29 4.91 -2.22
N GLU A 66 4.90 5.59 -1.26
CA GLU A 66 4.34 5.78 0.08
C GLU A 66 2.95 6.45 0.03
N GLU A 67 2.78 7.52 -0.75
CA GLU A 67 1.49 8.18 -0.95
C GLU A 67 0.44 7.23 -1.54
N SER A 68 0.82 6.44 -2.54
CA SER A 68 -0.06 5.44 -3.16
C SER A 68 -0.50 4.37 -2.15
N LEU A 69 0.43 3.88 -1.32
CA LEU A 69 0.13 2.87 -0.29
C LEU A 69 -0.81 3.44 0.78
N VAL A 70 -0.63 4.70 1.19
CA VAL A 70 -1.55 5.39 2.10
C VAL A 70 -2.95 5.52 1.49
N SER A 71 -3.03 5.91 0.21
CA SER A 71 -4.31 6.02 -0.50
C SER A 71 -5.03 4.67 -0.60
N ILE A 72 -4.31 3.59 -0.89
CA ILE A 72 -4.89 2.23 -0.96
C ILE A 72 -5.45 1.82 0.40
N ARG A 73 -4.69 2.03 1.48
CA ARG A 73 -5.16 1.76 2.85
C ARG A 73 -6.42 2.55 3.19
N GLY A 74 -6.44 3.84 2.88
CA GLY A 74 -7.61 4.69 3.09
C GLY A 74 -8.85 4.20 2.35
N ALA A 75 -8.71 3.83 1.07
CA ALA A 75 -9.80 3.29 0.27
C ALA A 75 -10.33 1.95 0.84
N MET A 76 -9.45 1.08 1.32
CA MET A 76 -9.83 -0.19 1.93
C MET A 76 -10.56 0.01 3.26
N THR A 77 -10.08 0.90 4.14
CA THR A 77 -10.76 1.23 5.39
C THR A 77 -12.14 1.82 5.13
N HIS A 78 -12.26 2.72 4.14
CA HIS A 78 -13.53 3.29 3.75
C HIS A 78 -14.51 2.23 3.22
N ALA A 79 -14.04 1.32 2.35
CA ALA A 79 -14.86 0.22 1.84
C ALA A 79 -15.37 -0.71 2.97
N ALA A 80 -14.50 -1.03 3.93
CA ALA A 80 -14.87 -1.84 5.09
C ALA A 80 -15.93 -1.15 5.98
N GLN A 81 -15.78 0.16 6.23
CA GLN A 81 -16.74 0.92 7.03
C GLN A 81 -18.12 0.99 6.35
N GLN A 82 -18.14 1.33 5.06
CA GLN A 82 -19.39 1.44 4.30
C GLN A 82 -20.15 0.11 4.25
N TYR A 83 -19.42 -1.01 4.25
CA TYR A 83 -20.02 -2.33 4.35
C TYR A 83 -20.68 -2.59 5.71
N LEU A 84 -20.00 -2.29 6.82
CA LEU A 84 -20.55 -2.44 8.17
C LEU A 84 -21.81 -1.57 8.37
N ASP A 85 -21.79 -0.35 7.82
CA ASP A 85 -22.93 0.57 7.89
C ASP A 85 -24.12 0.01 7.09
N ALA A 86 -23.87 -0.51 5.89
CA ALA A 86 -24.91 -1.14 5.05
C ALA A 86 -25.54 -2.36 5.74
N GLU A 87 -24.72 -3.20 6.39
CA GLU A 87 -25.21 -4.37 7.11
C GLU A 87 -26.08 -3.98 8.31
N THR A 88 -25.63 -2.98 9.07
CA THR A 88 -26.39 -2.45 10.21
C THR A 88 -27.74 -1.87 9.77
N ALA A 89 -27.75 -1.14 8.65
CA ALA A 89 -28.96 -0.57 8.07
C ALA A 89 -29.93 -1.68 7.65
N ASN A 90 -29.46 -2.69 6.91
CA ASN A 90 -30.27 -3.83 6.50
C ASN A 90 -30.84 -4.59 7.71
N ALA A 91 -30.02 -4.89 8.72
CA ALA A 91 -30.45 -5.56 9.95
C ALA A 91 -31.47 -4.76 10.77
N SER A 92 -31.50 -3.43 10.64
CA SER A 92 -32.52 -2.59 11.25
C SER A 92 -33.87 -2.65 10.53
N MET A 93 -33.87 -2.83 9.20
CA MET A 93 -35.10 -2.91 8.39
C MET A 93 -35.91 -4.18 8.66
N PHE A 94 -35.24 -5.29 9.00
CA PHE A 94 -35.90 -6.55 9.35
C PHE A 94 -36.30 -6.66 10.84
N ARG A 95 -36.09 -5.61 11.63
CA ARG A 95 -36.51 -5.54 13.05
C ARG A 95 -37.87 -4.87 13.28
N GLY A 96 -38.59 -4.50 12.22
CA GLY A 96 -39.99 -4.04 12.24
C GLY A 96 -40.87 -4.95 11.42
#